data_AF-A0A140FWH2-F1
#
_entry.id   AF-A0A140FWH2-F1
#
_cell.length_a   1.000
_cell.length_b   1.000
_cell.length_c   1.000
_cell.angle_alpha   90.00
_cell.angle_beta   90.00
_cell.angle_gamma   90.00
#
_symmetry.space_group_name_H-M   'P 1'
#
loop_
_entity.id
_entity.type
_entity.pdbx_description
1 polymer ?
#
loop_
_entity_poly.entity_id
_entity_poly.type
_entity_poly.pdbx_seq_one_letter_code
_entity_poly.pdbx_strand_id
1 'polypeptide(L)'
;MVDEFVDAYSDDQIYLELIEKLVNEHAVEAIVPDSIKYSSFCRLWMVMMVGSIEMMVKQWADPDSMMFDIAEYFDSGTNEVRIDRLYKAFEIRGLKPDRQCFDDFLACKYIRNAYVHGAWNLGQRDYVESKGFPSTMMGFTPEHYERVKKCYYHIMNGLGMARAMNTIMESRSGLAG
;
A
#
# COMPACT_ATOMS: atom_id res chain seq x y z
N MET A 1 -4.52 -1.19 22.83
CA MET A 1 -5.71 -0.84 22.03
C MET A 1 -5.19 -0.55 20.64
N VAL A 2 -5.77 -1.15 19.60
CA VAL A 2 -5.38 -0.85 18.23
C VAL A 2 -5.88 0.57 17.91
N ASP A 3 -5.11 1.33 17.13
CA ASP A 3 -5.44 2.70 16.76
C ASP A 3 -6.68 2.73 15.86
N GLU A 4 -7.60 3.69 16.08
CA GLU A 4 -8.89 3.72 15.37
C GLU A 4 -8.73 3.84 13.84
N PHE A 5 -7.67 4.49 13.37
CA PHE A 5 -7.42 4.64 11.93
C PHE A 5 -6.86 3.35 11.33
N VAL A 6 -6.06 2.60 12.10
CA VAL A 6 -5.58 1.28 11.70
C VAL A 6 -6.75 0.33 11.49
N ASP A 7 -7.71 0.33 12.41
CA ASP A 7 -8.91 -0.51 12.31
C ASP A 7 -9.78 -0.08 11.12
N ALA A 8 -10.06 1.21 10.98
CA ALA A 8 -10.87 1.72 9.87
C ALA A 8 -10.29 1.37 8.49
N TYR A 9 -8.98 1.56 8.28
CA TYR A 9 -8.34 1.21 7.01
C TYR A 9 -8.38 -0.30 6.72
N SER A 10 -8.24 -1.13 7.76
CA SER A 10 -8.33 -2.57 7.62
C SER A 10 -9.74 -3.00 7.23
N ASP A 11 -10.75 -2.50 7.93
CA ASP A 11 -12.16 -2.78 7.65
C ASP A 11 -12.55 -2.36 6.24
N ASP A 12 -12.21 -1.13 5.85
CA ASP A 12 -12.56 -0.60 4.53
C ASP A 12 -12.00 -1.46 3.39
N GLN A 13 -10.78 -1.99 3.54
CA GLN A 13 -10.23 -2.89 2.54
C GLN A 13 -10.93 -4.25 2.49
N ILE A 14 -11.24 -4.84 3.65
CA ILE A 14 -12.03 -6.08 3.72
C ILE A 14 -13.38 -5.88 3.02
N TYR A 15 -14.04 -4.75 3.30
CA TYR A 15 -15.30 -4.41 2.67
C TYR A 15 -15.16 -4.16 1.17
N LEU A 16 -14.08 -3.54 0.70
CA LEU A 16 -13.84 -3.37 -0.74
C LEU A 16 -13.66 -4.72 -1.47
N GLU A 17 -12.98 -5.72 -0.86
CA GLU A 17 -12.94 -7.07 -1.45
C GLU A 17 -14.30 -7.74 -1.46
N LEU A 18 -15.07 -7.59 -0.36
CA LEU A 18 -16.41 -8.15 -0.27
C LEU A 18 -17.32 -7.54 -1.34
N ILE A 19 -17.31 -6.22 -1.50
CA ILE A 19 -18.11 -5.51 -2.50
C ILE A 19 -17.72 -5.95 -3.90
N GLU A 20 -16.42 -6.12 -4.20
CA GLU A 20 -15.97 -6.61 -5.51
C GLU A 20 -16.55 -7.99 -5.84
N LYS A 21 -16.49 -8.94 -4.90
CA LYS A 21 -17.10 -10.26 -5.07
C LYS A 21 -18.61 -10.16 -5.29
N LEU A 22 -19.30 -9.40 -4.44
CA LEU A 22 -20.74 -9.22 -4.54
C LEU A 22 -21.16 -8.59 -5.87
N VAL A 23 -20.45 -7.57 -6.35
CA VAL A 23 -20.72 -6.93 -7.65
C VAL A 23 -20.54 -7.92 -8.79
N ASN A 24 -19.50 -8.75 -8.75
CA ASN A 24 -19.24 -9.75 -9.78
C ASN A 24 -20.22 -10.94 -9.74
N GLU A 25 -20.80 -11.25 -8.59
CA GLU A 25 -21.81 -12.31 -8.43
C GLU A 25 -23.26 -11.81 -8.64
N HIS A 26 -23.46 -10.49 -8.66
CA HIS A 26 -24.79 -9.90 -8.73
C HIS A 26 -25.40 -10.01 -10.14
N ALA A 27 -26.66 -10.46 -10.23
CA ALA A 27 -27.33 -10.81 -11.49
C ALA A 27 -27.39 -9.70 -12.56
N VAL A 28 -27.40 -8.43 -12.14
CA VAL A 28 -27.40 -7.26 -13.04
C VAL A 28 -26.02 -6.62 -13.12
N GLU A 29 -25.46 -6.15 -12.00
CA GLU A 29 -24.13 -5.52 -11.95
C GLU A 29 -22.98 -6.34 -12.59
N ALA A 30 -23.05 -7.67 -12.61
CA ALA A 30 -22.03 -8.49 -13.25
C ALA A 30 -21.84 -8.16 -14.75
N ILE A 31 -22.90 -7.67 -15.43
CA ILE A 31 -22.88 -7.32 -16.86
C ILE A 31 -22.20 -5.97 -17.14
N VAL A 32 -21.94 -5.16 -16.12
CA VAL A 32 -21.24 -3.88 -16.28
C VAL A 32 -19.84 -4.17 -16.84
N PRO A 33 -19.37 -3.42 -17.86
CA PRO A 33 -18.06 -3.63 -18.44
C PRO A 33 -16.93 -3.62 -17.38
N ASP A 34 -16.02 -4.57 -17.48
CA ASP A 34 -14.88 -4.69 -16.56
C ASP A 34 -14.02 -3.42 -16.51
N SER A 35 -13.89 -2.70 -17.63
CA SER A 35 -13.18 -1.42 -17.67
C SER A 35 -13.82 -0.37 -16.75
N ILE A 36 -15.13 -0.41 -16.51
CA ILE A 36 -15.83 0.48 -15.59
C ILE A 36 -15.69 -0.03 -14.15
N LYS A 37 -15.99 -1.32 -13.91
CA LYS A 37 -15.92 -1.94 -12.58
C LYS A 37 -14.52 -1.86 -12.00
N TYR A 38 -13.53 -2.40 -12.69
CA TYR A 38 -12.17 -2.50 -12.17
C TYR A 38 -11.44 -1.18 -12.17
N SER A 39 -11.76 -0.23 -13.05
CA SER A 39 -11.26 1.14 -12.88
C SER A 39 -11.78 1.80 -11.61
N SER A 40 -13.04 1.56 -11.25
CA SER A 40 -13.61 2.09 -10.01
C SER A 40 -13.02 1.41 -8.79
N PHE A 41 -12.96 0.08 -8.77
CA PHE A 41 -12.34 -0.67 -7.68
C PHE A 41 -10.87 -0.33 -7.49
N CYS A 42 -10.09 -0.27 -8.58
CA CYS A 42 -8.68 0.10 -8.52
C CYS A 42 -8.47 1.47 -7.89
N ARG A 43 -9.24 2.50 -8.30
CA ARG A 43 -9.11 3.85 -7.73
C ARG A 43 -9.45 3.89 -6.24
N LEU A 44 -10.54 3.23 -5.83
CA LEU A 44 -10.91 3.14 -4.42
C LEU A 44 -9.83 2.40 -3.61
N TRP A 45 -9.38 1.25 -4.10
CA TRP A 45 -8.32 0.48 -3.46
C TRP A 45 -7.03 1.25 -3.31
N MET A 46 -6.58 1.95 -4.35
CA MET A 46 -5.35 2.74 -4.29
C MET A 46 -5.43 3.90 -3.30
N VAL A 47 -6.61 4.51 -3.14
CA VAL A 47 -6.84 5.51 -2.08
C VAL A 47 -6.66 4.88 -0.70
N MET A 48 -7.33 3.76 -0.45
CA MET A 48 -7.33 3.11 0.86
C MET A 48 -5.98 2.48 1.20
N MET A 49 -5.32 1.81 0.24
CA MET A 49 -4.04 1.15 0.47
C MET A 49 -2.92 2.12 0.82
N VAL A 50 -2.88 3.29 0.18
CA VAL A 50 -1.82 4.27 0.43
C VAL A 50 -2.00 4.87 1.82
N GLY A 51 -3.24 5.22 2.17
CA GLY A 51 -3.56 5.68 3.53
C GLY A 51 -3.22 4.63 4.59
N SER A 52 -3.64 3.37 4.36
CA SER A 52 -3.36 2.24 5.26
C SER A 52 -1.86 2.04 5.51
N ILE A 53 -1.06 1.88 4.44
CA ILE A 53 0.39 1.65 4.59
C ILE A 53 1.07 2.83 5.29
N GLU A 54 0.76 4.07 4.90
CA GLU A 54 1.33 5.27 5.54
C GLU A 54 0.94 5.36 7.01
N MET A 55 -0.32 5.05 7.36
CA MET A 55 -0.78 5.02 8.75
C MET A 55 -0.03 3.96 9.56
N MET A 56 0.18 2.77 9.01
CA MET A 56 0.86 1.68 9.70
C MET A 56 2.33 1.99 9.96
N VAL A 57 3.03 2.56 8.97
CA VAL A 57 4.40 3.05 9.17
C VAL A 57 4.42 4.09 10.30
N LYS A 58 3.49 5.05 10.28
CA LYS A 58 3.43 6.13 11.27
C LYS A 58 3.15 5.63 12.70
N GLN A 59 2.24 4.67 12.84
CA GLN A 59 1.81 4.16 14.14
C GLN A 59 2.79 3.14 14.72
N TRP A 60 3.43 2.34 13.88
CA TRP A 60 4.27 1.22 14.35
C TRP A 60 5.75 1.53 14.37
N ALA A 61 6.23 2.46 13.55
CA ALA A 61 7.63 2.85 13.51
C ALA A 61 7.85 4.13 14.32
N ASP A 62 8.40 3.95 15.53
CA ASP A 62 8.88 5.04 16.38
C ASP A 62 10.36 5.34 16.05
N PRO A 63 10.74 6.59 15.73
CA PRO A 63 12.12 6.98 15.49
C PRO A 63 13.08 6.63 16.64
N ASP A 64 12.61 6.56 17.88
CA ASP A 64 13.46 6.26 19.04
C ASP A 64 13.57 4.74 19.32
N SER A 65 12.96 3.91 18.48
CA SER A 65 12.91 2.45 18.62
C SER A 65 13.81 1.71 17.61
N MET A 66 13.88 0.37 17.70
CA MET A 66 14.55 -0.44 16.68
C MET A 66 13.82 -0.44 15.32
N MET A 67 12.74 0.34 15.18
CA MET A 67 12.03 0.59 13.92
C MET A 67 12.41 1.92 13.25
N PHE A 68 13.47 2.60 13.71
CA PHE A 68 13.94 3.89 13.16
C PHE A 68 14.09 3.91 11.63
N ASP A 69 14.72 2.90 11.02
CA ASP A 69 14.90 2.79 9.56
C ASP A 69 13.59 2.58 8.78
N ILE A 70 12.53 2.04 9.42
CA ILE A 70 11.17 2.07 8.85
C ILE A 70 10.56 3.47 9.00
N ALA A 71 10.81 4.16 10.12
CA ALA A 71 10.33 5.52 10.36
C ALA A 71 10.94 6.54 9.38
N GLU A 72 12.18 6.33 8.91
CA GLU A 72 12.85 7.13 7.87
C GLU A 72 12.05 7.23 6.55
N TYR A 73 11.04 6.38 6.34
CA TYR A 73 10.07 6.54 5.25
C TYR A 73 9.45 7.94 5.22
N PHE A 74 9.20 8.55 6.38
CA PHE A 74 8.58 9.87 6.48
C PHE A 74 9.56 11.05 6.39
N ASP A 75 10.86 10.77 6.40
CA ASP A 75 11.87 11.82 6.27
C ASP A 75 11.74 12.57 4.94
N SER A 76 12.36 13.74 4.89
CA SER A 76 12.41 14.55 3.68
C SER A 76 13.04 13.76 2.52
N GLY A 77 12.51 13.96 1.31
CA GLY A 77 12.91 13.23 0.11
C GLY A 77 11.78 13.11 -0.90
N THR A 78 12.10 12.68 -2.12
CA THR A 78 11.11 12.35 -3.13
C THR A 78 10.40 11.03 -2.76
N ASN A 79 9.27 10.73 -3.40
CA ASN A 79 8.56 9.48 -3.10
C ASN A 79 9.40 8.25 -3.48
N GLU A 80 10.21 8.33 -4.53
CA GLU A 80 11.19 7.29 -4.91
C GLU A 80 12.14 6.99 -3.76
N VAL A 81 12.75 8.05 -3.19
CA VAL A 81 13.70 7.91 -2.08
C VAL A 81 13.01 7.29 -0.85
N ARG A 82 11.78 7.70 -0.55
CA ARG A 82 11.01 7.14 0.58
C ARG A 82 10.72 5.65 0.40
N ILE A 83 10.33 5.24 -0.81
CA ILE A 83 10.06 3.85 -1.15
C ILE A 83 11.35 3.00 -1.08
N ASP A 84 12.47 3.55 -1.53
CA ASP A 84 13.78 2.90 -1.43
C ASP A 84 14.23 2.71 0.03
N ARG A 85 13.97 3.69 0.91
CA ARG A 85 14.25 3.56 2.35
C ARG A 85 13.43 2.42 2.95
N LEU A 86 12.12 2.38 2.68
CA LEU A 86 11.25 1.32 3.20
C LEU A 86 11.66 -0.07 2.69
N TYR A 87 12.03 -0.17 1.40
CA TYR A 87 12.55 -1.41 0.81
C TYR A 87 13.80 -1.90 1.55
N LYS A 88 14.78 -1.01 1.73
CA LYS A 88 16.04 -1.32 2.44
C LYS A 88 15.80 -1.69 3.90
N ALA A 89 14.87 -1.03 4.58
CA ALA A 89 14.51 -1.34 5.95
C ALA A 89 13.98 -2.79 6.09
N PHE A 90 13.29 -3.30 5.06
CA PHE A 90 12.87 -4.71 5.03
C PHE A 90 14.06 -5.64 4.79
N GLU A 91 14.96 -5.30 3.86
CA GLU A 91 16.17 -6.09 3.59
C GLU A 91 17.08 -6.22 4.81
N ILE A 92 17.32 -5.11 5.53
CA ILE A 92 18.19 -5.07 6.72
C ILE A 92 17.67 -6.01 7.82
N ARG A 93 16.36 -6.24 7.88
CA ARG A 93 15.71 -7.18 8.81
C ARG A 93 15.75 -8.63 8.34
N GLY A 94 16.38 -8.91 7.21
CA GLY A 94 16.39 -10.23 6.60
C GLY A 94 15.04 -10.65 6.02
N LEU A 95 14.10 -9.71 5.85
CA LEU A 95 12.92 -9.95 5.04
C LEU A 95 13.34 -10.06 3.56
N LYS A 96 12.49 -10.69 2.75
CA LYS A 96 12.73 -10.85 1.30
C LYS A 96 11.75 -9.96 0.52
N PRO A 97 11.94 -8.62 0.51
CA PRO A 97 11.03 -7.72 -0.18
C PRO A 97 11.08 -7.93 -1.69
N ASP A 98 9.91 -8.04 -2.32
CA ASP A 98 9.74 -8.07 -3.76
C ASP A 98 9.78 -6.63 -4.29
N ARG A 99 10.83 -6.29 -5.02
CA ARG A 99 11.03 -4.93 -5.54
C ARG A 99 9.87 -4.47 -6.41
N GLN A 100 9.24 -5.39 -7.15
CA GLN A 100 8.09 -5.05 -7.98
C GLN A 100 6.92 -4.54 -7.15
N CYS A 101 6.68 -5.11 -5.95
CA CYS A 101 5.61 -4.65 -5.07
C CYS A 101 5.84 -3.21 -4.56
N PHE A 102 7.09 -2.82 -4.33
CA PHE A 102 7.44 -1.46 -3.90
C PHE A 102 7.31 -0.45 -5.05
N ASP A 103 7.78 -0.83 -6.23
CA ASP A 103 7.62 -0.01 -7.44
C ASP A 103 6.13 0.18 -7.80
N ASP A 104 5.33 -0.87 -7.64
CA ASP A 104 3.89 -0.85 -7.85
C ASP A 104 3.18 0.02 -6.82
N PHE A 105 3.60 -0.05 -5.55
CA PHE A 105 3.07 0.82 -4.52
C PHE A 105 3.35 2.30 -4.81
N LEU A 106 4.54 2.63 -5.34
CA LEU A 106 4.84 3.99 -5.80
C LEU A 106 3.94 4.43 -6.97
N ALA A 107 3.73 3.55 -7.95
CA ALA A 107 2.81 3.82 -9.05
C ALA A 107 1.37 4.06 -8.53
N CYS A 108 0.91 3.24 -7.59
CA CYS A 108 -0.40 3.39 -6.93
C CYS A 108 -0.51 4.74 -6.20
N LYS A 109 0.55 5.17 -5.52
CA LYS A 109 0.61 6.48 -4.85
C LYS A 109 0.49 7.64 -5.86
N TYR A 110 1.11 7.52 -7.03
CA TYR A 110 0.99 8.51 -8.10
C TYR A 110 -0.38 8.54 -8.75
N ILE A 111 -0.98 7.38 -9.01
CA ILE A 111 -2.37 7.29 -9.48
C ILE A 111 -3.31 7.92 -8.45
N ARG A 112 -3.15 7.58 -7.16
CA ARG A 112 -3.93 8.14 -6.06
C ARG A 112 -3.82 9.65 -6.00
N ASN A 113 -2.61 10.20 -6.10
CA ASN A 113 -2.40 11.65 -6.08
C ASN A 113 -3.13 12.33 -7.23
N ALA A 114 -2.98 11.80 -8.44
CA ALA A 114 -3.67 12.35 -9.61
C ALA A 114 -5.19 12.24 -9.50
N TYR A 115 -5.72 11.16 -8.92
CA TYR A 115 -7.16 10.98 -8.72
C TYR A 115 -7.71 11.96 -7.68
N VAL A 116 -7.08 12.07 -6.51
CA VAL A 116 -7.53 12.94 -5.42
C VAL A 116 -7.40 14.42 -5.78
N HIS A 117 -6.34 14.80 -6.50
CA HIS A 117 -6.10 16.19 -6.90
C HIS A 117 -6.69 16.55 -8.26
N GLY A 118 -7.28 15.58 -8.98
CA GLY A 118 -7.92 15.81 -10.29
C GLY A 118 -6.95 16.19 -11.42
N ALA A 119 -5.65 15.97 -11.25
CA ALA A 119 -4.64 16.38 -12.23
C ALA A 119 -3.40 15.47 -12.21
N TRP A 120 -2.89 15.12 -13.38
CA TRP A 120 -1.63 14.39 -13.53
C TRP A 120 -0.43 15.32 -13.42
N ASN A 121 0.58 14.89 -12.66
CA ASN A 121 1.96 15.32 -12.89
C ASN A 121 2.55 14.45 -14.02
N LEU A 122 3.14 15.08 -15.05
CA LEU A 122 3.63 14.35 -16.24
C LEU A 122 4.69 13.29 -15.90
N GLY A 123 5.70 13.63 -15.08
CA GLY A 123 6.73 12.66 -14.70
C GLY A 123 6.18 11.50 -13.87
N GLN A 124 5.18 11.74 -13.02
CA GLN A 124 4.49 10.69 -12.28
C GLN A 124 3.65 9.79 -13.21
N ARG A 125 3.01 10.39 -14.22
CA ARG A 125 2.22 9.66 -15.21
C ARG A 125 3.11 8.75 -16.07
N ASP A 126 4.26 9.26 -16.50
CA ASP A 126 5.25 8.50 -17.28
C ASP A 126 5.79 7.33 -16.44
N TYR A 127 6.04 7.56 -15.15
CA TYR A 127 6.44 6.49 -14.22
C TYR A 127 5.36 5.41 -14.13
N VAL A 128 4.09 5.78 -13.93
CA VAL A 128 2.95 4.85 -13.87
C VAL A 128 2.87 3.99 -15.13
N GLU A 129 2.98 4.61 -16.31
CA GLU A 129 2.97 3.90 -17.59
C GLU A 129 4.17 2.96 -17.75
N SER A 130 5.36 3.38 -17.32
CA SER A 130 6.57 2.56 -17.36
C SER A 130 6.49 1.31 -16.49
N LYS A 131 5.67 1.34 -15.43
CA LYS A 131 5.38 0.18 -14.58
C LYS A 131 4.26 -0.69 -15.14
N GLY A 132 3.71 -0.36 -16.30
CA GLY A 132 2.65 -1.11 -16.95
C GLY A 132 1.29 -0.91 -16.31
N PHE A 133 1.07 0.20 -15.60
CA PHE A 133 -0.25 0.65 -15.21
C PHE A 133 -0.81 1.64 -16.25
N PRO A 134 -2.15 1.80 -16.33
CA PRO A 134 -2.74 2.71 -17.29
C PRO A 134 -2.38 4.16 -16.99
N SER A 135 -2.04 4.92 -18.02
CA SER A 135 -1.86 6.37 -17.94
C SER A 135 -3.19 7.14 -17.90
N THR A 136 -4.32 6.46 -17.78
CA THR A 136 -5.67 7.05 -17.69
C THR A 136 -6.45 6.47 -16.52
N MET A 137 -7.37 7.24 -15.95
CA MET A 137 -8.15 6.81 -14.78
C MET A 137 -9.20 5.73 -15.08
N MET A 138 -9.44 5.41 -16.36
CA MET A 138 -10.49 4.50 -16.82
C MET A 138 -9.92 3.26 -17.54
N GLY A 139 -8.60 3.06 -17.51
CA GLY A 139 -7.93 1.99 -18.24
C GLY A 139 -7.60 0.75 -17.41
N PHE A 140 -8.08 0.64 -16.17
CA PHE A 140 -7.72 -0.49 -15.32
C PHE A 140 -8.52 -1.74 -15.66
N THR A 141 -7.91 -2.88 -15.35
CA THR A 141 -8.38 -4.22 -15.68
C THR A 141 -8.37 -5.09 -14.41
N PRO A 142 -9.00 -6.29 -14.43
CA PRO A 142 -8.94 -7.21 -13.29
C PRO A 142 -7.51 -7.55 -12.86
N GLU A 143 -6.57 -7.67 -13.80
CA GLU A 143 -5.16 -7.98 -13.53
C GLU A 143 -4.47 -6.83 -12.78
N HIS A 144 -4.80 -5.58 -13.11
CA HIS A 144 -4.31 -4.43 -12.36
C HIS A 144 -4.84 -4.46 -10.93
N TYR A 145 -6.11 -4.83 -10.73
CA TYR A 145 -6.71 -4.94 -9.41
C TYR A 145 -6.02 -5.98 -8.53
N GLU A 146 -5.77 -7.18 -9.07
CA GLU A 146 -5.00 -8.21 -8.37
C GLU A 146 -3.57 -7.76 -8.07
N ARG A 147 -2.92 -7.04 -9.00
CA ARG A 147 -1.57 -6.51 -8.80
C ARG A 147 -1.52 -5.47 -7.68
N VAL A 148 -2.51 -4.59 -7.60
CA VAL A 148 -2.69 -3.60 -6.51
C VAL A 148 -2.85 -4.29 -5.16
N LYS A 149 -3.70 -5.33 -5.08
CA LYS A 149 -3.87 -6.11 -3.84
C LYS A 149 -2.58 -6.83 -3.45
N LYS A 150 -1.90 -7.47 -4.42
CA LYS A 150 -0.63 -8.18 -4.18
C LYS A 150 0.40 -7.26 -3.54
N CYS A 151 0.60 -6.05 -4.09
CA CYS A 151 1.60 -5.13 -3.56
C CYS A 151 1.23 -4.61 -2.16
N TYR A 152 -0.05 -4.34 -1.92
CA TYR A 152 -0.55 -3.99 -0.58
C TYR A 152 -0.23 -5.08 0.44
N TYR A 153 -0.67 -6.32 0.21
CA TYR A 153 -0.47 -7.42 1.15
C TYR A 153 1.00 -7.72 1.37
N HIS A 154 1.83 -7.59 0.34
CA HIS A 154 3.27 -7.77 0.48
C HIS A 154 3.89 -6.76 1.46
N ILE A 155 3.60 -5.48 1.28
CA ILE A 155 4.15 -4.42 2.14
C ILE A 155 3.59 -4.54 3.57
N MET A 156 2.29 -4.75 3.72
CA MET A 156 1.65 -4.91 5.02
C MET A 156 2.17 -6.10 5.81
N ASN A 157 2.34 -7.24 5.17
CA ASN A 157 2.94 -8.41 5.81
C ASN A 157 4.37 -8.11 6.27
N GLY A 158 5.15 -7.39 5.46
CA GLY A 158 6.48 -6.95 5.85
C GLY A 158 6.48 -6.01 7.05
N LEU A 159 5.58 -5.02 7.09
CA LEU A 159 5.40 -4.13 8.25
C LEU A 159 4.99 -4.91 9.51
N GLY A 160 4.02 -5.82 9.39
CA GLY A 160 3.58 -6.67 10.49
C GLY A 160 4.69 -7.56 11.04
N MET A 161 5.49 -8.17 10.15
CA MET A 161 6.65 -8.98 10.54
C MET A 161 7.72 -8.15 11.22
N ALA A 162 8.03 -6.96 10.69
CA ALA A 162 8.99 -6.05 11.31
C ALA A 162 8.53 -5.62 12.71
N ARG A 163 7.24 -5.30 12.88
CA ARG A 163 6.67 -4.96 14.19
C ARG A 163 6.72 -6.14 15.16
N ALA A 164 6.39 -7.34 14.71
CA ALA A 164 6.46 -8.55 15.54
C ALA A 164 7.90 -8.84 16.00
N MET A 165 8.89 -8.70 15.11
CA MET A 165 10.31 -8.83 15.46
C MET A 165 10.71 -7.83 16.53
N ASN A 166 10.33 -6.55 16.38
CA ASN A 166 10.62 -5.50 17.35
C ASN A 166 10.05 -5.84 18.74
N THR A 167 8.78 -6.22 18.82
CA THR A 167 8.12 -6.61 20.09
C THR A 167 8.84 -7.79 20.78
N ILE A 168 9.29 -8.79 20.00
CA ILE A 168 10.05 -9.93 20.54
C ILE A 168 11.41 -9.48 21.08
N MET A 169 12.07 -8.54 20.41
CA MET A 169 13.36 -8.02 20.86
C MET A 169 13.22 -7.18 22.13
N GLU A 170 12.23 -6.28 22.19
CA GLU A 170 11.91 -5.46 23.37
C GLU A 170 11.60 -6.32 24.61
N SER A 171 10.78 -7.36 24.44
CA SER A 171 10.45 -8.29 25.54
C SER A 171 11.65 -9.08 26.06
N ARG A 172 12.66 -9.35 25.21
CA ARG A 172 13.91 -9.99 25.61
C ARG A 172 14.87 -9.04 26.30
N SER A 173 14.93 -7.77 25.89
CA SER A 173 15.76 -6.75 26.55
C SER A 173 15.20 -6.32 27.92
N GLY A 174 13.88 -6.39 28.12
CA GLY A 174 13.21 -6.06 29.39
C GLY A 174 13.37 -7.10 30.52
N LEU A 175 14.00 -8.26 30.25
CA LEU A 175 14.29 -9.31 31.25
C LEU A 175 15.69 -9.17 31.89
N ALA A 176 16.42 -8.09 31.60
CA ALA A 176 17.73 -7.79 32.17
C ALA A 176 17.73 -6.64 33.20
N GLY A 177 16.54 -6.22 33.67
CA GLY A 177 16.36 -5.18 34.68
C GLY A 177 15.94 -5.72 36.04
#